data_AF-A0A1W2BRV3-F1
#
_entry.id   AF-A0A1W2BRV3-F1
#
_cell.length_a   1.000
_cell.length_b   1.000
_cell.length_c   1.000
_cell.angle_alpha   90.00
_cell.angle_beta   90.00
_cell.angle_gamma   90.00
#
_symmetry.space_group_name_H-M   'P 1'
#
loop_
_entity.id
_entity.type
_entity.pdbx_description
1 polymer ?
#
loop_
_entity_poly.entity_id
_entity_poly.type
_entity_poly.pdbx_seq_one_letter_code
_entity_poly.pdbx_strand_id
1 'polypeptide(L)'
;MDIQLGLKKILKKGILTSELEFERASIIDRKLRLLVKEHPELADDCNRLLDILYAYEKQHWSGNKIAASQIEENDIAEQIAEYENKFYKQCSGVDRG
;
A
#
# COMPACT_ATOMS: atom_id res chain seq x y z
N MET A 1 0.48 -4.07 9.50
CA MET A 1 1.66 -4.33 8.68
C MET A 1 2.84 -3.51 9.18
N ASP A 2 4.07 -4.04 9.14
CA ASP A 2 5.29 -3.24 9.30
C ASP A 2 5.54 -2.39 8.05
N ILE A 3 5.43 -1.08 8.21
CA ILE A 3 5.46 -0.08 7.14
C ILE A 3 6.87 0.04 6.55
N GLN A 4 7.90 0.03 7.39
CA GLN A 4 9.29 0.25 6.95
C GLN A 4 9.80 -0.94 6.15
N LEU A 5 9.49 -2.16 6.60
CA LEU A 5 9.84 -3.37 5.87
C LEU A 5 9.06 -3.48 4.55
N GLY A 6 7.76 -3.15 4.57
CA GLY A 6 6.93 -3.14 3.37
C GLY A 6 7.42 -2.15 2.32
N LEU A 7 7.67 -0.90 2.73
CA LEU A 7 8.17 0.17 1.85
C LEU A 7 9.48 -0.22 1.18
N LYS A 8 10.47 -0.70 1.94
CA LYS A 8 11.76 -1.13 1.40
C LYS A 8 11.62 -2.24 0.37
N LYS A 9 10.72 -3.20 0.58
CA LYS A 9 10.44 -4.28 -0.38
C LYS A 9 9.85 -3.74 -1.68
N ILE A 10 8.86 -2.85 -1.57
CA ILE A 10 8.20 -2.25 -2.74
C ILE A 10 9.19 -1.41 -3.54
N LEU A 11 9.93 -0.50 -2.88
CA LEU A 11 10.91 0.37 -3.54
C LEU A 11 12.06 -0.41 -4.18
N LYS A 12 12.48 -1.53 -3.57
CA LYS A 12 13.51 -2.42 -4.14
C LYS A 12 13.00 -3.18 -5.35
N LYS A 13 11.74 -3.64 -5.33
CA LYS A 13 11.12 -4.35 -6.45
C LYS A 13 10.80 -3.40 -7.61
N GLY A 14 10.36 -2.19 -7.30
CA GLY A 14 10.06 -1.13 -8.28
C GLY A 14 8.79 -1.35 -9.10
N ILE A 15 8.10 -2.47 -8.94
CA ILE A 15 6.86 -2.82 -9.64
C ILE A 15 5.90 -3.55 -8.70
N LEU A 16 4.60 -3.39 -8.94
CA LEU A 16 3.53 -4.13 -8.29
C LEU A 16 3.00 -5.17 -9.27
N THR A 17 2.68 -6.36 -8.77
CA THR A 17 2.25 -7.49 -9.63
C THR A 17 0.89 -8.07 -9.23
N SER A 18 0.23 -7.52 -8.21
CA SER A 18 -1.09 -7.96 -7.78
C SER A 18 -1.85 -6.86 -7.05
N GLU A 19 -3.18 -6.97 -7.02
CA GLU A 19 -4.07 -6.09 -6.25
C GLU A 19 -3.69 -6.06 -4.77
N LEU A 20 -3.27 -7.20 -4.20
CA LEU A 20 -2.84 -7.24 -2.81
C LEU A 20 -1.56 -6.41 -2.55
N GLU A 21 -0.61 -6.42 -3.49
CA GLU A 21 0.57 -5.56 -3.38
C GLU A 21 0.19 -4.09 -3.55
N PHE A 22 -0.75 -3.78 -4.45
CA PHE A 22 -1.28 -2.44 -4.64
C PHE A 22 -1.97 -1.90 -3.39
N GLU A 23 -2.87 -2.65 -2.78
CA GLU A 23 -3.58 -2.22 -1.58
C GLU A 23 -2.63 -2.04 -0.38
N ARG A 24 -1.67 -2.95 -0.20
CA ARG A 24 -0.62 -2.79 0.80
C ARG A 24 0.23 -1.54 0.57
N ALA A 25 0.62 -1.28 -0.68
CA ALA A 25 1.37 -0.08 -1.07
C ALA A 25 0.54 1.20 -0.82
N SER A 26 -0.75 1.18 -1.12
CA SER A 26 -1.69 2.28 -0.87
C SER A 26 -1.83 2.60 0.62
N ILE A 27 -1.91 1.58 1.48
CA ILE A 27 -1.92 1.77 2.94
C ILE A 27 -0.58 2.36 3.43
N ILE A 28 0.54 1.90 2.89
CA ILE A 28 1.87 2.43 3.21
C ILE A 28 1.97 3.90 2.79
N ASP A 29 1.52 4.28 1.58
CA ASP A 29 1.52 5.65 1.09
C ASP A 29 0.74 6.60 2.01
N ARG A 30 -0.50 6.21 2.37
CA ARG A 30 -1.35 6.99 3.29
C ARG A 30 -0.65 7.27 4.63
N LYS A 31 0.07 6.29 5.16
CA LYS A 31 0.83 6.44 6.41
C LYS A 31 2.11 7.26 6.23
N LEU A 32 2.82 7.06 5.13
CA LEU A 32 4.05 7.77 4.83
C LEU A 32 3.78 9.28 4.69
N ARG A 33 2.65 9.68 4.09
CA ARG A 33 2.20 11.08 4.04
C ARG A 33 2.00 11.73 5.41
N LEU A 34 1.63 10.97 6.44
CA LEU A 34 1.54 11.48 7.81
C LEU A 34 2.95 11.67 8.39
N LEU A 35 3.83 10.69 8.17
CA LEU A 35 5.21 10.74 8.65
C LEU A 35 6.04 11.83 7.97
N VAL A 36 5.82 12.12 6.68
CA VAL A 36 6.54 13.17 5.92
C VAL A 36 6.38 14.56 6.56
N LYS A 37 5.28 14.81 7.28
CA LYS A 37 5.08 16.07 8.00
C LYS A 37 6.12 16.28 9.12
N GLU A 38 6.56 15.17 9.72
CA GLU A 38 7.53 15.15 10.81
C GLU A 38 8.95 14.84 10.29
N HIS A 39 9.03 14.12 9.17
CA HIS A 39 10.25 13.59 8.55
C HIS A 39 10.30 13.94 7.05
N PRO A 40 10.69 15.17 6.68
CA PRO A 40 10.75 15.61 5.28
C PRO A 40 11.66 14.76 4.39
N GLU A 41 12.64 14.07 4.96
CA GLU A 41 13.55 13.14 4.28
C GLU A 41 12.83 11.97 3.60
N LEU A 42 11.59 11.66 4.02
CA LEU A 42 10.77 10.60 3.44
C LEU A 42 10.00 11.06 2.18
N ALA A 43 10.09 12.34 1.81
CA ALA A 43 9.37 12.88 0.65
C ALA A 43 9.76 12.17 -0.66
N ASP A 44 11.04 11.85 -0.84
CA ASP A 44 11.54 11.15 -2.03
C ASP A 44 10.99 9.72 -2.10
N ASP A 45 10.94 9.01 -0.97
CA ASP A 45 10.35 7.67 -0.91
C ASP A 45 8.83 7.70 -1.19
N CYS A 46 8.14 8.74 -0.72
CA CYS A 46 6.73 8.99 -1.05
C CYS A 46 6.52 9.17 -2.55
N ASN A 47 7.32 10.01 -3.21
CA ASN A 47 7.20 10.24 -4.65
C ASN A 47 7.46 8.95 -5.45
N ARG A 48 8.49 8.19 -5.07
CA ARG A 48 8.81 6.91 -5.74
C ARG A 48 7.69 5.88 -5.54
N LEU A 49 7.10 5.82 -4.36
CA LEU A 49 5.98 4.92 -4.10
C LEU A 49 4.75 5.31 -4.95
N LEU A 50 4.49 6.61 -5.10
CA LEU A 50 3.41 7.12 -5.93
C LEU A 50 3.60 6.79 -7.42
N ASP A 51 4.82 6.94 -7.94
CA ASP A 51 5.12 6.56 -9.33
C ASP A 51 4.83 5.07 -9.58
N ILE A 52 5.17 4.21 -8.62
CA ILE A 52 4.92 2.76 -8.70
C ILE A 52 3.42 2.46 -8.67
N LEU A 53 2.67 3.10 -7.76
CA LEU A 53 1.21 2.97 -7.67
C LEU A 53 0.53 3.42 -8.97
N TYR A 54 0.91 4.58 -9.49
CA TYR A 54 0.36 5.13 -10.72
C TYR A 54 0.65 4.24 -11.94
N ALA A 55 1.87 3.68 -12.02
CA ALA A 55 2.23 2.76 -13.10
C ALA A 55 1.33 1.50 -13.09
N TYR A 56 1.07 0.93 -11.90
CA TYR A 56 0.19 -0.22 -11.76
C TYR A 56 -1.27 0.13 -12.08
N GLU A 57 -1.79 1.22 -11.52
CA GLU A 57 -3.17 1.68 -11.77
C GLU A 57 -3.41 1.92 -13.26
N LYS A 58 -2.45 2.56 -13.93
CA LYS A 58 -2.52 2.76 -15.39
C LYS A 58 -2.49 1.44 -16.14
N GLN A 59 -1.68 0.47 -15.73
CA GLN A 59 -1.61 -0.83 -16.41
C GLN A 59 -2.87 -1.68 -16.20
N HIS A 60 -3.45 -1.63 -15.00
CA HIS A 60 -4.47 -2.58 -14.55
C HIS A 60 -5.89 -2.01 -14.63
N TRP A 61 -6.06 -0.70 -14.44
CA TRP A 61 -7.38 -0.05 -14.29
C TRP A 61 -7.71 0.97 -15.39
N SER A 62 -6.78 1.31 -16.29
CA SER A 62 -7.04 2.29 -17.36
C SER A 62 -7.80 1.75 -18.59
N GLY A 63 -8.24 0.49 -18.57
CA GLY A 63 -8.94 -0.15 -19.69
C GLY A 63 -10.40 0.28 -19.83
N ASN A 64 -10.90 0.36 -21.06
CA ASN A 64 -12.31 0.69 -21.36
C ASN A 64 -13.34 -0.32 -20.81
N LYS A 65 -12.90 -1.50 -20.38
CA LYS A 65 -13.75 -2.54 -19.80
C LYS A 65 -13.05 -3.17 -18.60
N ILE A 66 -13.50 -2.80 -17.41
CA ILE A 66 -13.12 -3.45 -16.15
C ILE A 66 -13.96 -4.73 -16.02
N ALA A 67 -13.31 -5.86 -15.80
CA ALA A 67 -13.99 -7.14 -15.61
C ALA A 67 -14.56 -7.26 -14.18
N ALA A 68 -15.68 -7.96 -14.02
CA ALA A 68 -16.26 -8.22 -12.69
C ALA A 68 -15.29 -9.00 -11.79
N SER A 69 -14.50 -9.93 -12.34
CA SER A 69 -13.46 -10.65 -11.60
C SER A 69 -12.36 -9.72 -11.08
N GLN A 70 -12.03 -8.66 -11.81
CA GLN A 70 -11.03 -7.69 -11.39
C GLN A 70 -11.52 -6.87 -10.19
N ILE A 71 -12.81 -6.53 -10.17
CA ILE A 71 -13.45 -5.88 -9.03
C ILE A 71 -13.45 -6.81 -7.81
N GLU A 72 -13.82 -8.09 -8.00
CA GLU A 72 -13.81 -9.08 -6.90
C GLU A 72 -12.40 -9.30 -6.34
N GLU A 73 -11.38 -9.37 -7.20
CA GLU A 73 -9.98 -9.46 -6.77
C GLU A 73 -9.55 -8.24 -5.96
N ASN A 74 -9.97 -7.04 -6.36
CA ASN A 74 -9.71 -5.81 -5.61
C ASN A 74 -10.42 -5.81 -4.25
N ASP A 75 -11.71 -6.17 -4.20
CA ASP A 75 -12.49 -6.24 -2.96
C ASP A 75 -11.86 -7.21 -1.95
N ILE A 76 -11.35 -8.36 -2.42
CA ILE A 76 -10.66 -9.34 -1.58
C ILE A 76 -9.31 -8.78 -1.10
N ALA A 77 -8.55 -8.16 -2.00
CA ALA A 77 -7.25 -7.57 -1.68
C ALA A 77 -7.36 -6.45 -0.64
N GLU A 78 -8.34 -5.56 -0.79
CA GLU A 78 -8.61 -4.46 0.14
C GLU A 78 -8.92 -5.01 1.54
N GLN A 79 -9.82 -5.99 1.62
CA GLN A 79 -10.16 -6.64 2.89
C GLN A 79 -8.93 -7.22 3.57
N ILE A 80 -8.12 -8.00 2.87
CA ILE A 80 -6.90 -8.61 3.43
C ILE A 80 -5.94 -7.53 3.93
N ALA A 81 -5.65 -6.51 3.10
CA ALA A 81 -4.71 -5.45 3.45
C ALA A 81 -5.18 -4.64 4.66
N GLU A 82 -6.48 -4.35 4.76
CA GLU A 82 -7.07 -3.66 5.91
C GLU A 82 -7.09 -4.51 7.18
N TYR A 83 -7.34 -5.82 7.07
CA TYR A 83 -7.17 -6.74 8.21
C TYR A 83 -5.73 -6.74 8.72
N GLU A 84 -4.74 -6.83 7.83
CA GLU A 84 -3.31 -6.74 8.20
C GLU A 84 -2.95 -5.38 8.81
N ASN A 85 -3.58 -4.30 8.34
CA ASN A 85 -3.38 -2.96 8.86
C ASN A 85 -3.94 -2.83 10.28
N LYS A 86 -5.18 -3.27 10.49
CA LYS A 86 -5.88 -3.25 11.78
C LYS A 86 -5.21 -4.14 12.82
N PHE A 87 -4.84 -5.37 12.45
CA PHE A 87 -4.21 -6.32 13.36
C PHE A 87 -2.94 -5.73 14.00
N TYR A 88 -2.08 -5.11 13.20
CA TYR A 88 -0.87 -4.48 13.74
C TYR A 88 -1.16 -3.23 14.57
N LYS A 89 -2.18 -2.44 14.22
CA LYS A 89 -2.62 -1.31 15.06
C LYS A 89 -3.10 -1.78 16.43
N GLN A 90 -3.71 -2.96 16.49
CA GLN A 90 -4.24 -3.54 17.72
C GLN A 90 -3.15 -4.24 18.56
N CYS A 91 -2.18 -4.90 17.92
CA CYS A 91 -1.02 -5.46 18.61
C CYS A 91 -0.05 -4.39 19.15
N SER A 92 0.01 -3.19 18.55
CA SER A 92 0.73 -2.05 19.14
C SER A 92 0.01 -1.41 20.33
N GLY A 93 -1.24 -1.83 20.62
CA GLY A 93 -2.08 -1.35 21.72
C GLY A 93 -2.25 -2.34 22.86
N VAL A 94 -1.44 -3.41 22.94
CA VAL A 94 -1.32 -4.20 24.17
C VAL A 94 -0.23 -3.55 25.02
N ASP A 95 -0.62 -2.49 25.72
CA ASP A 95 -0.01 -2.11 27.00
C ASP A 95 0.03 -3.40 27.86
N ARG A 96 1.19 -3.90 28.29
CA ARG A 96 1.89 -3.39 29.48
C ARG A 96 0.90 -3.03 30.61
N GLY A 97 0.09 -4.01 30.99
CA GLY A 97 -0.53 -4.09 32.31
C GLY A 97 0.27 -5.07 33.18
#